data_AF-A0A8H5CUS9-F1
#
_entry.id   AF-A0A8H5CUS9-F1
#
_cell.length_a   1.000
_cell.length_b   1.000
_cell.length_c   1.000
_cell.angle_alpha   90.00
_cell.angle_beta   90.00
_cell.angle_gamma   90.00
#
_symmetry.space_group_name_H-M   'P 1'
#
loop_
_entity.id
_entity.type
_entity.pdbx_description
1 polymer ?
#
loop_
_entity_poly.entity_id
_entity_poly.type
_entity_poly.pdbx_seq_one_letter_code
_entity_poly.pdbx_strand_id
1 'polypeptide(L)'
;MSNWDDEWDADVRMAPPQPALAALDLIPQKEETPLELLIRHWMNERHAPEILPAQEALLSSILDHLRRQSEAVQTLRGDPSTSDDEHLRITLVQLDVERVKFIVRSYVRTRLYKIEKYARYITSSPAIQTCLTASERDYASRHADLNDRHFSFSVLQSLPEPQRHLDDESLAEGG
;
A
#
# COMPACT_ATOMS: atom_id res chain seq x y z
N MET A 1 20.37 49.04 31.58
CA MET A 1 20.05 47.64 31.26
C MET A 1 18.67 47.66 30.63
N SER A 2 18.60 47.46 29.32
CA SER A 2 17.38 47.59 28.52
C SER A 2 16.42 46.44 28.80
N ASN A 3 15.15 46.77 29.00
CA ASN A 3 14.03 45.85 29.17
C ASN A 3 13.64 45.28 27.79
N TRP A 4 13.75 43.97 27.60
CA TRP A 4 13.57 43.27 26.31
C TRP A 4 12.22 42.50 26.23
N ASP A 5 11.21 42.89 27.02
CA ASP A 5 10.01 42.08 27.23
C ASP A 5 8.69 42.68 26.69
N ASP A 6 8.72 43.64 25.76
CA ASP A 6 7.50 44.37 25.31
C ASP A 6 7.31 44.45 23.77
N GLU A 7 7.71 43.42 23.01
CA GLU A 7 7.60 43.47 21.53
C GLU A 7 7.08 42.19 20.87
N TRP A 8 6.16 41.46 21.53
CA TRP A 8 5.59 40.22 20.93
C TRP A 8 4.06 40.08 21.00
N ASP A 9 3.33 41.08 21.52
CA ASP A 9 1.88 40.95 21.78
C ASP A 9 0.95 41.78 20.88
N ALA A 10 1.42 42.27 19.72
CA ALA A 10 0.66 43.26 18.93
C ALA A 10 0.33 42.90 17.47
N ASP A 11 0.44 41.64 17.02
CA ASP A 11 0.05 41.33 15.63
C ASP A 11 -0.52 39.92 15.36
N VAL A 12 -1.44 39.46 16.22
CA VAL A 12 -2.39 38.39 15.82
C VAL A 12 -3.61 39.04 15.13
N ARG A 13 -3.35 39.83 14.09
CA ARG A 13 -4.40 40.19 13.13
C ARG A 13 -4.62 38.99 12.24
N MET A 14 -5.84 38.44 12.28
CA MET A 14 -6.36 37.45 11.32
C MET A 14 -5.89 37.80 9.92
N ALA A 15 -4.88 37.08 9.43
CA ALA A 15 -4.37 37.25 8.09
C ALA A 15 -5.53 37.00 7.10
N PRO A 16 -5.75 37.86 6.09
CA PRO A 16 -6.78 37.63 5.10
C PRO A 16 -6.52 36.27 4.42
N PRO A 17 -7.58 35.53 4.03
CA PRO A 17 -7.42 34.26 3.34
C PRO A 17 -6.54 34.49 2.11
N GLN A 18 -5.38 33.81 2.08
CA GLN A 18 -4.39 34.03 1.04
C GLN A 18 -5.01 33.63 -0.32
N PRO A 19 -5.13 34.55 -1.30
CA PRO A 19 -5.77 34.27 -2.58
C PRO A 19 -5.03 33.19 -3.39
N ALA A 20 -3.75 32.96 -3.06
CA ALA A 20 -2.92 31.93 -3.67
C ALA A 20 -3.40 30.50 -3.39
N LEU A 21 -3.99 30.23 -2.21
CA LEU A 21 -4.54 28.91 -1.89
C LEU A 21 -5.85 28.64 -2.65
N ALA A 22 -6.71 29.66 -2.79
CA ALA A 22 -7.93 29.58 -3.60
C ALA A 22 -7.65 29.42 -5.11
N ALA A 23 -6.48 29.86 -5.57
CA ALA A 23 -6.07 29.71 -6.97
C ALA A 23 -5.69 28.27 -7.35
N LEU A 24 -5.33 27.42 -6.37
CA LEU A 24 -5.06 25.99 -6.60
C LEU A 24 -6.34 25.21 -6.93
N ASP A 25 -7.49 25.65 -6.42
CA ASP A 25 -8.81 25.04 -6.68
C ASP A 25 -9.32 25.30 -8.12
N LEU A 26 -8.66 26.21 -8.87
CA LEU A 26 -9.01 26.58 -10.24
C LEU A 26 -8.26 25.76 -11.31
N ILE A 27 -7.34 24.89 -10.90
CA ILE A 27 -6.70 23.95 -11.82
C ILE A 27 -7.73 22.87 -12.16
N PRO A 28 -8.12 22.68 -13.44
CA PRO A 28 -9.04 21.61 -13.79
C PRO A 28 -8.46 20.28 -13.33
N GLN A 29 -9.15 19.64 -12.39
CA GLN A 29 -8.79 18.33 -11.86
C GLN A 29 -8.90 17.35 -13.03
N LYS A 30 -7.77 17.02 -13.67
CA LYS A 30 -7.72 15.95 -14.67
C LYS A 30 -8.18 14.68 -13.96
N GLU A 31 -9.26 14.05 -14.44
CA GLU A 31 -9.67 12.75 -13.91
C GLU A 31 -8.51 11.77 -14.05
N GLU A 32 -8.03 11.26 -12.91
CA GLU A 32 -6.95 10.27 -12.90
C GLU A 32 -7.47 8.97 -13.48
N THR A 33 -6.71 8.41 -14.43
CA THR A 33 -6.99 7.08 -14.94
C THR A 33 -6.83 6.02 -13.84
N PRO A 34 -7.50 4.86 -13.93
CA PRO A 34 -7.30 3.77 -12.96
C PRO A 34 -5.83 3.37 -12.78
N LEU A 35 -5.03 3.42 -13.86
CA LEU A 35 -3.60 3.14 -13.80
C LEU A 35 -2.83 4.21 -13.02
N GLU A 36 -3.10 5.50 -13.26
CA GLU A 36 -2.48 6.60 -12.51
C GLU A 36 -2.81 6.49 -11.01
N LEU A 37 -4.07 6.16 -10.67
CA LEU A 37 -4.49 5.87 -9.30
C LEU A 37 -3.70 4.71 -8.69
N LEU A 38 -3.58 3.58 -9.40
CA LEU A 38 -2.83 2.42 -8.90
C LEU A 38 -1.35 2.76 -8.70
N ILE A 39 -0.73 3.52 -9.62
CA ILE A 39 0.66 3.96 -9.48
C ILE A 39 0.82 4.80 -8.21
N ARG A 40 -0.11 5.72 -7.93
CA ARG A 40 -0.09 6.51 -6.70
C ARG A 40 -0.22 5.63 -5.45
N HIS A 41 -1.19 4.73 -5.41
CA HIS A 41 -1.37 3.82 -4.27
C HIS A 41 -0.17 2.88 -4.09
N TRP A 42 0.42 2.42 -5.19
CA TRP A 42 1.65 1.62 -5.18
C TRP A 42 2.84 2.38 -4.61
N MET A 43 3.03 3.64 -5.03
CA MET A 43 4.09 4.49 -4.50
C MET A 43 3.86 4.79 -3.02
N ASN A 44 2.63 5.10 -2.61
CA ASN A 44 2.31 5.35 -1.21
C ASN A 44 2.58 4.10 -0.35
N GLU A 45 2.12 2.93 -0.79
CA GLU A 45 2.35 1.67 -0.09
C GLU A 45 3.84 1.36 0.05
N ARG A 46 4.67 1.67 -0.96
CA ARG A 46 6.12 1.44 -0.89
C ARG A 46 6.84 2.34 0.12
N HIS A 47 6.35 3.56 0.33
CA HIS A 47 7.04 4.55 1.18
C HIS A 47 6.40 4.71 2.56
N ALA A 48 5.20 4.16 2.79
CA ALA A 48 4.59 4.13 4.10
C ALA A 48 5.22 3.04 5.01
N PRO A 49 5.48 3.33 6.30
CA PRO A 49 5.96 2.32 7.24
C PRO A 49 4.88 1.29 7.58
N GLU A 50 3.64 1.72 7.75
CA GLU A 50 2.46 0.91 8.02
C GLU A 50 1.73 0.44 6.76
N ILE A 51 0.90 -0.59 6.90
CA ILE A 51 0.03 -1.11 5.83
C ILE A 51 -1.11 -0.11 5.57
N LEU A 52 -1.32 0.27 4.31
CA LEU A 52 -2.38 1.19 3.92
C LEU A 52 -3.68 0.45 3.57
N PRO A 53 -4.84 1.14 3.46
CA PRO A 53 -6.09 0.51 3.04
C PRO A 53 -5.99 -0.16 1.66
N ALA A 54 -6.45 -1.41 1.59
CA ALA A 54 -6.46 -2.20 0.36
C ALA A 54 -7.35 -1.55 -0.73
N GLN A 55 -6.78 -1.41 -1.92
CA GLN A 55 -7.49 -0.90 -3.10
C GLN A 55 -8.09 -2.06 -3.93
N GLU A 56 -8.93 -2.89 -3.31
CA GLU A 56 -9.42 -4.15 -3.89
C GLU A 56 -10.25 -3.95 -5.16
N ALA A 57 -11.18 -2.98 -5.15
CA ALA A 57 -12.03 -2.67 -6.30
C ALA A 57 -11.20 -2.14 -7.50
N LEU A 58 -10.26 -1.23 -7.23
CA LEU A 58 -9.35 -0.68 -8.24
C LEU A 58 -8.47 -1.78 -8.85
N LEU A 59 -7.88 -2.62 -7.99
CA LEU A 59 -7.03 -3.73 -8.41
C LEU A 59 -7.81 -4.73 -9.28
N SER A 60 -9.03 -5.09 -8.87
CA SER A 60 -9.91 -5.98 -9.63
C SER A 60 -10.22 -5.41 -11.01
N SER A 61 -10.59 -4.12 -11.08
CA SER A 61 -10.86 -3.45 -12.35
C SER A 61 -9.64 -3.44 -13.30
N ILE A 62 -8.43 -3.26 -12.76
CA ILE A 62 -7.19 -3.25 -13.56
C ILE A 62 -6.85 -4.67 -14.04
N LEU A 63 -7.02 -5.68 -13.19
CA LEU A 63 -6.82 -7.08 -13.58
C LEU A 63 -7.78 -7.51 -14.69
N ASP A 64 -9.05 -7.09 -14.63
CA ASP A 64 -10.03 -7.35 -15.69
C ASP A 64 -9.68 -6.64 -17.00
N HIS A 65 -9.14 -5.42 -16.93
CA HIS A 65 -8.65 -4.71 -18.10
C HIS A 65 -7.42 -5.39 -18.71
N LEU A 66 -6.46 -5.77 -17.87
CA LEU A 66 -5.26 -6.52 -18.27
C LEU A 66 -5.60 -7.84 -18.95
N ARG A 67 -6.60 -8.57 -18.44
CA ARG A 67 -7.08 -9.81 -19.04
C ARG A 67 -7.59 -9.59 -20.45
N ARG A 68 -8.51 -8.64 -20.63
CA ARG A 68 -9.08 -8.29 -21.94
C ARG A 68 -8.02 -7.80 -22.93
N GLN A 69 -7.09 -6.95 -22.49
CA GLN A 69 -5.98 -6.49 -23.34
C GLN A 69 -5.06 -7.64 -23.72
N SER A 70 -4.74 -8.55 -22.80
CA SER A 70 -3.90 -9.72 -23.08
C SER A 70 -4.56 -10.64 -24.11
N GLU A 71 -5.87 -10.89 -23.99
CA GLU A 71 -6.65 -11.67 -24.95
C GLU A 71 -6.66 -11.00 -26.33
N ALA A 72 -6.93 -9.70 -26.40
CA ALA A 72 -6.92 -8.95 -27.65
C ALA A 72 -5.54 -8.98 -28.35
N VAL A 73 -4.45 -8.79 -27.59
CA VAL A 73 -3.08 -8.88 -28.13
C VAL A 73 -2.78 -10.28 -28.67
N GLN A 74 -3.22 -11.34 -27.99
CA GLN A 74 -3.04 -12.71 -28.46
C GLN A 74 -3.80 -12.97 -29.77
N THR A 75 -5.04 -12.48 -29.87
CA THR A 75 -5.84 -12.59 -31.11
C THR A 75 -5.18 -11.86 -32.27
N LEU A 76 -4.76 -10.61 -32.07
CA LEU A 76 -4.13 -9.81 -33.13
C LEU A 76 -2.77 -10.37 -33.56
N ARG A 77 -1.97 -10.94 -32.64
CA ARG A 77 -0.72 -11.62 -33.01
C ARG A 77 -0.92 -12.88 -33.83
N GLY A 78 -2.06 -13.55 -33.66
CA GLY A 78 -2.37 -14.79 -34.37
C GLY A 78 -2.87 -14.59 -35.80
N ASP A 79 -3.16 -13.35 -36.20
CA ASP A 79 -3.67 -13.05 -37.54
C ASP A 79 -2.52 -12.95 -38.56
N PRO A 80 -2.45 -13.88 -39.54
CA PRO A 80 -1.39 -13.90 -40.55
C PRO A 80 -1.49 -12.76 -41.57
N SER A 81 -2.58 -11.98 -41.57
CA SER A 81 -2.77 -10.81 -42.45
C SER A 81 -2.24 -9.50 -41.86
N THR A 82 -1.74 -9.53 -40.62
CA THR A 82 -1.18 -8.37 -39.92
C THR A 82 0.05 -7.82 -40.65
N SER A 83 0.07 -6.51 -40.92
CA SER A 83 1.24 -5.85 -41.51
C SER A 83 2.39 -5.68 -40.51
N ASP A 84 3.62 -5.47 -41.00
CA ASP A 84 4.80 -5.25 -40.14
C ASP A 84 4.63 -4.06 -39.17
N ASP A 85 3.99 -2.99 -39.64
CA ASP A 85 3.69 -1.79 -38.84
C ASP A 85 2.65 -2.06 -37.75
N GLU A 86 1.65 -2.91 -38.03
CA GLU A 86 0.71 -3.39 -37.02
C GLU A 86 1.38 -4.33 -36.01
N HIS A 87 2.28 -5.21 -36.46
CA HIS A 87 3.09 -6.05 -35.57
C HIS A 87 3.93 -5.22 -34.58
N LEU A 88 4.49 -4.09 -35.03
CA LEU A 88 5.20 -3.15 -34.16
C LEU A 88 4.25 -2.55 -33.12
N ARG A 89 3.08 -2.04 -33.52
CA ARG A 89 2.07 -1.50 -32.60
C ARG A 89 1.62 -2.54 -31.56
N ILE A 90 1.34 -3.76 -31.99
CA ILE A 90 0.94 -4.86 -31.10
C ILE A 90 2.06 -5.18 -30.09
N THR A 91 3.32 -5.08 -30.51
CA THR A 91 4.47 -5.27 -29.62
C THR A 91 4.59 -4.17 -28.56
N LEU A 92 4.31 -2.91 -28.93
CA LEU A 92 4.26 -1.82 -27.96
C LEU A 92 3.16 -2.03 -26.91
N VAL A 93 1.95 -2.41 -27.35
CA VAL A 93 0.83 -2.70 -26.42
C VAL A 93 1.18 -3.88 -25.50
N GLN A 94 1.80 -4.94 -26.03
CA GLN A 94 2.26 -6.07 -25.21
C GLN A 94 3.26 -5.63 -24.13
N LEU A 95 4.20 -4.75 -24.48
CA LEU A 95 5.17 -4.22 -23.52
C LEU A 95 4.47 -3.44 -22.40
N ASP A 96 3.48 -2.62 -22.75
CA ASP A 96 2.72 -1.85 -21.76
C ASP A 96 1.89 -2.75 -20.84
N VAL A 97 1.28 -3.83 -21.36
CA VAL A 97 0.63 -4.87 -20.55
C VAL A 97 1.59 -5.45 -19.52
N GLU A 98 2.83 -5.79 -19.92
CA GLU A 98 3.83 -6.32 -19.00
C GLU A 98 4.28 -5.31 -17.94
N ARG A 99 4.37 -4.01 -18.30
CA ARG A 99 4.69 -2.93 -17.35
C ARG A 99 3.59 -2.79 -16.29
N VAL A 100 2.32 -2.86 -16.68
CA VAL A 100 1.21 -2.80 -15.73
C VAL A 100 1.16 -4.06 -14.85
N LYS A 101 1.41 -5.26 -15.40
CA LYS A 101 1.57 -6.49 -14.61
C LYS A 101 2.72 -6.40 -13.60
N PHE A 102 3.81 -5.71 -13.94
CA PHE A 102 4.90 -5.45 -13.00
C PHE A 102 4.42 -4.57 -11.83
N ILE A 103 3.71 -3.48 -12.09
CA ILE A 103 3.17 -2.58 -11.06
C ILE A 103 2.23 -3.35 -10.13
N VAL A 104 1.27 -4.10 -10.68
CA VAL A 104 0.34 -4.94 -9.91
C VAL A 104 1.08 -5.93 -9.00
N ARG A 105 2.03 -6.68 -9.55
CA ARG A 105 2.82 -7.64 -8.79
C ARG A 105 3.67 -6.96 -7.71
N SER A 106 4.24 -5.81 -8.01
CA SER A 106 5.04 -5.05 -7.05
C SER A 106 4.18 -4.55 -5.89
N TYR A 107 2.99 -4.01 -6.17
CA TYR A 107 2.04 -3.56 -5.15
C TYR A 107 1.65 -4.68 -4.19
N VAL A 108 1.21 -5.83 -4.73
CA VAL A 108 0.82 -6.98 -3.90
C VAL A 108 2.00 -7.51 -3.08
N ARG A 109 3.20 -7.61 -3.66
CA ARG A 109 4.39 -8.06 -2.93
C ARG A 109 4.80 -7.11 -1.81
N THR A 110 4.71 -5.80 -2.03
CA THR A 110 4.99 -4.81 -0.97
C THR A 110 4.01 -4.97 0.20
N ARG A 111 2.72 -5.18 -0.09
CA ARG A 111 1.72 -5.43 0.94
C ARG A 111 1.99 -6.72 1.70
N LEU A 112 2.24 -7.83 1.00
CA LEU A 112 2.56 -9.12 1.62
C LEU A 112 3.79 -9.03 2.52
N TYR A 113 4.85 -8.34 2.08
CA TYR A 113 6.04 -8.11 2.90
C TYR A 113 5.70 -7.43 4.23
N LYS A 114 4.85 -6.38 4.20
CA LYS A 114 4.42 -5.70 5.43
C LYS A 114 3.54 -6.60 6.29
N ILE A 115 2.64 -7.37 5.68
CA ILE A 115 1.77 -8.31 6.39
C ILE A 115 2.59 -9.38 7.11
N GLU A 116 3.57 -10.00 6.45
CA GLU A 116 4.47 -10.99 7.05
C GLU A 116 5.28 -10.38 8.19
N LYS A 117 5.86 -9.19 7.97
CA LYS A 117 6.69 -8.50 8.95
C LYS A 117 5.94 -8.12 10.23
N TYR A 118 4.66 -7.76 10.12
CA TYR A 118 3.84 -7.27 11.23
C TYR A 118 2.66 -8.20 11.56
N ALA A 119 2.71 -9.48 11.18
CA ALA A 119 1.58 -10.40 11.22
C ALA A 119 0.91 -10.47 12.59
N ARG A 120 1.70 -10.60 13.67
CA ARG A 120 1.20 -10.69 15.05
C ARG A 120 0.48 -9.41 15.50
N TYR A 121 1.07 -8.24 15.21
CA TYR A 121 0.43 -6.95 15.48
C TYR A 121 -0.86 -6.75 14.69
N ILE A 122 -0.87 -7.13 13.42
CA ILE A 122 -2.05 -7.04 12.55
C ILE A 122 -3.19 -7.94 13.08
N THR A 123 -2.88 -9.18 13.48
CA THR A 123 -3.89 -10.11 14.00
C THR A 123 -4.46 -9.65 15.35
N SER A 124 -3.67 -8.95 16.17
CA SER A 124 -4.14 -8.42 17.47
C SER A 124 -4.83 -7.05 17.39
N SER A 125 -4.74 -6.33 16.26
CA SER A 125 -5.27 -4.97 16.11
C SER A 125 -6.45 -4.89 15.14
N PRO A 126 -7.71 -4.80 15.64
CA PRO A 126 -8.90 -4.74 14.80
C PRO A 126 -8.91 -3.54 13.84
N ALA A 127 -8.33 -2.41 14.27
CA ALA A 127 -8.25 -1.21 13.44
C ALA A 127 -7.36 -1.39 12.21
N ILE A 128 -6.30 -2.21 12.30
CA ILE A 128 -5.43 -2.48 11.14
C ILE A 128 -6.06 -3.53 10.22
N GLN A 129 -6.84 -4.47 10.77
CA GLN A 129 -7.53 -5.48 9.97
C GLN A 129 -8.52 -4.89 8.95
N THR A 130 -9.01 -3.66 9.16
CA THR A 130 -9.86 -2.95 8.18
C THR A 130 -9.08 -2.52 6.94
N CYS A 131 -7.75 -2.41 7.02
CA CYS A 131 -6.89 -2.06 5.89
C CYS A 131 -6.58 -3.26 4.96
N LEU A 132 -6.94 -4.48 5.37
CA LEU A 132 -6.63 -5.72 4.64
C LEU A 132 -7.84 -6.26 3.88
N THR A 133 -7.58 -6.96 2.79
CA THR A 133 -8.60 -7.81 2.13
C THR A 133 -8.89 -9.05 2.98
N ALA A 134 -9.97 -9.77 2.65
CA ALA A 134 -10.30 -11.01 3.36
C ALA A 134 -9.20 -12.09 3.23
N SER A 135 -8.60 -12.21 2.05
CA SER A 135 -7.50 -13.16 1.80
C SER A 135 -6.20 -12.74 2.50
N GLU A 136 -5.92 -11.43 2.58
CA GLU A 136 -4.79 -10.91 3.32
C GLU A 136 -4.93 -11.15 4.83
N ARG A 137 -6.13 -10.99 5.40
CA ARG A 137 -6.41 -11.30 6.82
C ARG A 137 -6.20 -12.78 7.13
N ASP A 138 -6.74 -13.67 6.28
CA ASP A 138 -6.53 -15.11 6.43
C ASP A 138 -5.03 -15.47 6.36
N TYR A 139 -4.31 -14.89 5.39
CA TYR A 139 -2.88 -15.08 5.26
C TYR A 139 -2.11 -14.60 6.50
N ALA A 140 -2.43 -13.41 7.02
CA ALA A 140 -1.81 -12.84 8.22
C ALA A 140 -2.00 -13.74 9.45
N SER A 141 -3.22 -14.24 9.67
CA SER A 141 -3.53 -15.15 10.78
C SER A 141 -2.73 -16.44 10.68
N ARG A 142 -2.73 -17.09 9.50
CA ARG A 142 -1.99 -18.34 9.28
C ARG A 142 -0.47 -18.14 9.43
N HIS A 143 0.04 -17.00 8.97
CA HIS A 143 1.45 -16.67 9.09
C HIS A 143 1.86 -16.43 10.54
N ALA A 144 1.05 -15.70 11.31
CA ALA A 144 1.27 -15.48 12.74
C ALA A 144 1.29 -16.80 13.52
N ASP A 145 0.28 -17.67 13.32
CA ASP A 145 0.20 -18.98 13.96
C ASP A 145 1.41 -19.87 13.63
N LEU A 146 1.86 -19.83 12.37
CA LEU A 146 3.02 -20.61 11.92
C LEU A 146 4.30 -20.13 12.62
N ASN A 147 4.51 -18.82 12.70
CA ASN A 147 5.68 -18.23 13.37
C ASN A 147 5.66 -18.53 14.88
N ASP A 148 4.51 -18.37 15.54
CA ASP A 148 4.38 -18.62 16.97
C ASP A 148 4.69 -20.08 17.31
N ARG A 149 4.19 -21.04 16.51
CA ARG A 149 4.54 -22.46 16.64
C ARG A 149 6.02 -22.70 16.39
N HIS A 150 6.58 -22.09 15.34
CA HIS A 150 7.99 -22.25 15.01
C HIS A 150 8.90 -21.78 16.16
N PHE A 151 8.67 -20.58 16.68
CA PHE A 151 9.42 -20.07 17.83
C PHE A 151 9.20 -20.93 19.09
N SER A 152 7.97 -21.35 19.34
CA SER A 152 7.64 -22.23 20.47
C SER A 152 8.46 -23.52 20.44
N PHE A 153 8.49 -24.23 19.30
CA PHE A 153 9.20 -25.50 19.18
C PHE A 153 10.72 -25.34 19.10
N SER A 154 11.21 -24.30 18.44
CA SER A 154 12.65 -24.12 18.22
C SER A 154 13.38 -23.57 19.44
N VAL A 155 12.76 -22.66 20.21
CA VAL A 155 13.46 -21.96 21.31
C VAL A 155 12.59 -21.81 22.55
N LEU A 156 11.38 -21.24 22.45
CA LEU A 156 10.68 -20.74 23.64
C LEU A 156 10.32 -21.81 24.66
N GLN A 157 10.00 -23.04 24.22
CA GLN A 157 9.68 -24.14 25.15
C GLN A 157 10.85 -24.55 26.05
N SER A 158 12.09 -24.25 25.68
CA SER A 158 13.28 -24.56 26.48
C SER A 158 13.69 -23.43 27.42
N LEU A 159 13.05 -22.26 27.33
CA LEU A 159 13.33 -21.10 28.17
C LEU A 159 12.59 -21.18 29.52
N PRO A 160 13.10 -20.52 30.58
CA PRO A 160 12.37 -20.31 31.82
C PRO A 160 10.99 -19.68 31.58
N GLU A 161 10.02 -19.98 32.44
CA GLU A 161 8.62 -19.52 32.31
C GLU A 161 8.44 -18.03 31.94
N PRO A 162 9.11 -17.07 32.61
CA PRO A 162 8.93 -15.65 32.27
C PRO A 162 9.41 -15.26 30.87
N GLN A 163 10.17 -16.13 30.18
CA GLN A 163 10.77 -15.87 28.87
C GLN A 163 10.13 -16.72 27.75
N ARG A 164 9.10 -17.53 28.04
CA ARG A 164 8.47 -18.40 27.03
C ARG A 164 7.45 -17.69 26.16
N HIS A 165 7.07 -16.47 26.50
CA HIS A 165 6.08 -15.68 25.78
C HIS A 165 6.76 -14.67 24.85
N LEU A 166 6.14 -14.41 23.71
CA LEU A 166 6.60 -13.43 22.71
C LEU A 166 6.04 -12.02 22.96
N ASP A 167 5.06 -11.90 23.86
CA ASP A 167 4.56 -10.62 24.36
C ASP A 167 5.34 -10.26 25.61
N ASP A 168 5.93 -9.07 25.63
CA ASP A 168 6.29 -8.45 26.89
C ASP A 168 4.98 -8.04 27.56
N GLU A 169 4.57 -8.75 28.63
CA GLU A 169 3.76 -8.09 29.65
C GLU A 169 4.65 -7.02 30.27
N SER A 170 4.63 -5.82 29.68
CA SER A 170 5.15 -4.65 30.38
C SER A 170 4.46 -4.65 31.73
N LEU A 171 5.24 -4.72 32.82
CA LEU A 171 4.80 -4.58 34.20
C LEU A 171 4.03 -3.26 34.35
N ALA A 172 2.77 -3.26 33.95
CA ALA A 172 1.80 -2.25 34.26
C ALA A 172 1.21 -2.65 35.61
N GLU A 173 1.24 -1.69 36.54
CA GLU A 173 0.70 -1.74 37.89
C GLU A 173 1.64 -2.29 38.99
N GLY A 174 2.77 -1.59 39.16
CA GLY A 174 3.40 -1.41 40.46
C GLY A 174 3.28 0.06 40.88
N GLY A 175 2.16 0.44 41.50
CA GLY A 175 1.89 1.76 42.06
C GLY A 175 0.67 1.75 42.97
#